data_AF-A0A7W4YM89-F1
#
_entry.id   AF-A0A7W4YM89-F1
#
_cell.length_a   1.000
_cell.length_b   1.000
_cell.length_c   1.000
_cell.angle_alpha   90.00
_cell.angle_beta   90.00
_cell.angle_gamma   90.00
#
_symmetry.space_group_name_H-M   'P 1'
#
loop_
_entity.id
_entity.type
_entity.pdbx_description
1 polymer ?
#
loop_
_entity_poly.entity_id
_entity_poly.type
_entity_poly.pdbx_seq_one_letter_code
_entity_poly.pdbx_strand_id
1 'polypeptide(L)' 'MSDNDTPAVDPATVQDEPVMDMHTATDDERIDGIVDQTRADVGDKSLERIEGVLRQRFEQSGMEFTDELLAELAQRVKI' A
#
# COMPACT_ATOMS: atom_id res chain seq x y z
N MET A 1 -23.28 24.82 48.99
CA MET A 1 -22.93 25.64 47.81
C MET A 1 -21.55 25.19 47.39
N SER A 2 -21.39 24.89 46.09
CA SER A 2 -20.11 24.80 45.38
C SER A 2 -19.26 23.55 45.73
N ASP A 3 -18.76 22.72 44.80
CA ASP A 3 -18.39 22.98 43.41
C ASP A 3 -18.58 21.74 42.52
N ASN A 4 -19.05 21.99 41.31
CA ASN A 4 -19.20 21.04 40.22
C ASN A 4 -17.87 21.02 39.46
N ASP A 5 -16.96 20.12 39.82
CA ASP A 5 -15.65 19.98 39.15
C ASP A 5 -15.83 19.14 37.87
N THR A 6 -16.42 19.78 36.87
CA THR A 6 -16.38 19.29 35.49
C THR A 6 -14.96 19.54 34.97
N PRO A 7 -14.17 18.52 34.61
CA PRO A 7 -12.92 18.78 33.94
C PRO A 7 -13.26 19.41 32.59
N ALA A 8 -12.83 20.65 32.39
CA ALA A 8 -12.90 21.34 31.12
C ALA A 8 -12.12 20.50 30.10
N VAL A 9 -12.84 19.74 29.27
CA VAL A 9 -12.30 19.22 28.02
C VAL A 9 -12.03 20.44 27.15
N ASP A 10 -10.77 20.85 27.04
CA ASP A 10 -10.36 21.82 26.03
C ASP A 10 -10.78 21.27 24.66
N PRO A 11 -11.67 21.94 23.91
CA PRO A 11 -12.12 21.44 22.61
C PRO A 11 -11.08 21.68 21.49
N ALA A 12 -9.84 22.02 21.83
CA ALA A 12 -8.87 22.63 20.92
C ALA A 12 -7.89 21.65 20.25
N THR A 13 -8.20 20.36 20.15
CA THR A 13 -7.40 19.44 19.31
C THR A 13 -8.24 18.46 18.51
N VAL A 14 -9.45 18.87 18.10
CA VAL A 14 -10.10 18.22 16.95
C VAL A 14 -9.15 18.38 15.78
N GLN A 15 -8.48 17.28 15.42
CA GLN A 15 -7.57 17.25 14.28
C GLN A 15 -8.44 17.24 13.01
N ASP A 16 -8.82 18.43 12.55
CA ASP A 16 -9.79 18.66 11.47
C ASP A 16 -9.15 18.74 10.07
N GLU A 17 -7.89 18.32 9.92
CA GLU A 17 -7.23 18.24 8.62
C GLU A 17 -6.66 16.84 8.41
N PRO A 18 -6.90 16.22 7.23
CA PRO A 18 -6.23 14.97 6.91
C PRO A 18 -4.74 15.22 6.96
N VAL A 19 -4.03 14.46 7.80
CA VAL A 19 -2.57 14.39 7.73
C VAL A 19 -2.27 13.86 6.34
N MET A 20 -1.86 14.75 5.44
CA MET A 20 -1.24 14.38 4.18
C MET A 20 0.17 13.92 4.53
N ASP A 21 0.25 12.79 5.22
CA ASP A 21 1.49 12.05 5.33
C ASP A 21 1.77 11.61 3.90
N MET A 22 2.62 12.39 3.24
CA MET A 22 3.20 12.02 1.96
C MET A 22 4.15 10.88 2.28
N HIS A 23 3.57 9.71 2.58
CA HIS A 23 4.21 8.42 2.47
C HIS A 23 4.53 8.25 0.98
N THR A 24 5.57 8.94 0.51
CA THR A 24 6.51 8.38 -0.43
C THR A 24 7.14 7.18 0.27
N ALA A 25 6.33 6.12 0.43
CA ALA A 25 6.85 4.78 0.47
C ALA A 25 7.89 4.72 -0.66
N THR A 26 9.11 4.32 -0.33
CA THR A 26 10.13 4.18 -1.36
C THR A 26 9.57 3.26 -2.44
N ASP A 27 10.03 3.40 -3.69
CA ASP A 27 9.45 2.60 -4.77
C ASP A 27 9.50 1.09 -4.45
N ASP A 28 10.51 0.65 -3.68
CA ASP A 28 10.63 -0.70 -3.11
C ASP A 28 9.49 -1.08 -2.15
N GLU A 29 9.11 -0.21 -1.20
CA GLU A 29 8.00 -0.48 -0.27
C GLU A 29 6.65 -0.56 -1.00
N ARG A 30 6.49 0.23 -2.06
CA ARG A 30 5.31 0.15 -2.93
C ARG A 30 5.30 -1.15 -3.74
N ILE A 31 6.45 -1.55 -4.28
CA ILE A 31 6.62 -2.81 -5.00
C ILE A 31 6.28 -3.99 -4.09
N ASP A 32 6.80 -4.00 -2.86
CA ASP A 32 6.53 -5.07 -1.89
C ASP A 32 5.03 -5.16 -1.56
N GLY A 33 4.35 -4.02 -1.36
CA GLY A 33 2.89 -4.00 -1.17
C GLY A 33 2.11 -4.53 -2.38
N ILE A 34 2.52 -4.15 -3.60
CA ILE A 34 1.93 -4.66 -4.85
C ILE A 34 2.12 -6.17 -4.98
N VAL A 35 3.30 -6.68 -4.63
CA VAL A 35 3.67 -8.10 -4.68
C VAL A 35 2.85 -8.92 -3.69
N ASP A 36 2.75 -8.47 -2.44
CA ASP A 36 2.02 -9.19 -1.39
C ASP A 36 0.52 -9.27 -1.72
N GLN A 37 -0.07 -8.16 -2.17
CA GLN A 37 -1.46 -8.17 -2.62
C GLN A 37 -1.63 -9.04 -3.88
N THR A 38 -0.65 -9.06 -4.79
CA THR A 38 -0.72 -9.90 -6.00
C THR A 38 -0.70 -11.37 -5.62
N ARG A 39 0.17 -11.77 -4.67
CA ARG A 39 0.24 -13.14 -4.16
C ARG A 39 -1.10 -13.60 -3.59
N ALA A 40 -1.79 -12.75 -2.83
CA ALA A 40 -3.12 -13.05 -2.30
C ALA A 40 -4.18 -13.26 -3.41
N ASP A 41 -4.10 -12.50 -4.50
CA ASP A 41 -5.11 -12.50 -5.58
C ASP A 41 -4.87 -13.54 -6.69
N VAL A 42 -3.62 -14.00 -6.82
CA VAL A 42 -3.23 -14.95 -7.88
C VAL A 42 -3.20 -16.41 -7.43
N GLY A 43 -2.95 -16.71 -6.16
CA GLY A 43 -2.81 -18.09 -5.69
C GLY A 43 -1.78 -18.87 -6.52
N ASP A 44 -2.16 -20.06 -6.99
CA ASP A 44 -1.36 -21.04 -7.73
C ASP A 44 -1.41 -20.87 -9.27
N LYS A 45 -1.71 -19.67 -9.75
CA LYS A 45 -1.69 -19.31 -11.18
C LYS A 45 -0.30 -19.45 -11.81
N SER A 46 -0.26 -19.56 -13.14
CA SER A 46 0.99 -19.60 -13.92
C SER A 46 1.81 -18.32 -13.78
N LEU A 47 3.12 -18.41 -13.99
CA LEU A 47 4.03 -17.24 -13.96
C LEU A 47 3.59 -16.17 -14.96
N GLU A 48 3.25 -16.56 -16.18
CA GLU A 48 2.72 -15.66 -17.22
C GLU A 48 1.49 -14.87 -16.74
N ARG A 49 0.60 -15.53 -15.97
CA ARG A 49 -0.58 -14.86 -15.44
C ARG A 49 -0.23 -13.90 -14.30
N ILE A 50 0.75 -14.25 -13.47
CA ILE A 50 1.26 -13.40 -12.39
C ILE A 50 1.94 -12.16 -12.97
N GLU A 51 2.82 -12.33 -13.96
CA GLU A 51 3.47 -11.22 -14.69
C GLU A 51 2.44 -10.27 -15.30
N GLY A 52 1.38 -10.81 -15.93
CA GLY A 52 0.31 -10.01 -16.48
C GLY A 52 -0.46 -9.20 -15.42
N VAL A 53 -0.62 -9.73 -14.21
CA VAL A 53 -1.25 -8.99 -13.10
C VAL A 53 -0.32 -7.92 -12.55
N LEU A 54 0.96 -8.24 -12.36
CA LEU A 54 1.97 -7.27 -11.92
C LEU A 54 2.02 -6.10 -12.92
N ARG A 55 2.19 -6.37 -14.22
CA ARG A 55 2.20 -5.35 -15.27
C ARG A 55 1.02 -4.37 -15.14
N GLN A 56 -0.21 -4.89 -15.04
CA GLN A 56 -1.41 -4.06 -14.92
C GLN A 56 -1.37 -3.16 -13.67
N ARG A 57 -0.81 -3.64 -12.55
CA ARG A 57 -0.72 -2.87 -11.30
C ARG A 57 0.32 -1.77 -11.37
N PHE A 58 1.49 -2.07 -11.92
CA PHE A 58 2.52 -1.07 -12.12
C PHE A 58 2.02 0.06 -13.04
N GLU A 59 1.32 -0.28 -14.13
CA GLU A 59 0.65 0.68 -15.00
C GLU A 59 -0.39 1.53 -14.25
N GLN A 60 -1.23 0.91 -13.42
CA GLN A 60 -2.23 1.61 -12.61
C GLN A 60 -1.62 2.53 -11.54
N SER A 61 -0.46 2.15 -10.98
CA SER A 61 0.27 2.97 -10.02
C SER A 61 1.16 4.03 -10.66
N GLY A 62 1.29 4.03 -12.00
CA GLY A 62 2.19 4.93 -12.73
C GLY A 62 3.67 4.68 -12.42
N MET A 63 4.03 3.45 -12.04
CA MET A 63 5.39 3.06 -11.73
C MET A 63 6.06 2.49 -12.97
N GLU A 64 7.31 2.88 -13.21
CA GLU A 64 8.12 2.32 -14.29
C GLU A 64 8.54 0.88 -13.95
N PHE A 65 8.55 0.01 -14.94
CA PHE A 65 8.95 -1.38 -14.79
C PHE A 65 9.64 -1.90 -16.05
N THR A 66 10.43 -2.95 -15.88
CA THR A 66 11.01 -3.72 -16.98
C THR A 66 10.43 -5.13 -16.98
N ASP A 67 10.45 -5.79 -18.13
CA ASP A 67 10.02 -7.19 -18.21
C ASP A 67 10.89 -8.10 -17.32
N GLU A 68 12.19 -7.78 -17.16
CA GLU A 68 13.09 -8.48 -16.24
C GLU A 68 12.64 -8.35 -14.78
N LEU A 69 12.27 -7.14 -14.34
CA LEU A 69 11.72 -6.89 -13.00
C LEU A 69 10.41 -7.65 -12.80
N LEU A 70 9.51 -7.64 -13.78
CA LEU A 70 8.26 -8.39 -13.69
C LEU A 70 8.48 -9.90 -13.56
N ALA A 71 9.44 -10.45 -14.31
CA ALA A 71 9.81 -11.87 -14.24
C ALA A 71 10.42 -12.26 -12.89
N GLU A 72 11.28 -11.40 -12.33
CA GLU A 72 11.84 -11.59 -10.99
C GLU A 72 10.73 -11.56 -9.91
N LEU A 73 9.85 -10.57 -9.97
CA LEU A 73 8.75 -10.44 -9.03
C LEU A 73 7.74 -11.58 -9.15
N ALA A 74 7.46 -12.07 -10.36
CA ALA A 74 6.59 -13.22 -10.56
C ALA A 74 7.16 -14.50 -9.94
N GLN A 75 8.48 -14.71 -10.04
CA GLN A 75 9.17 -15.81 -9.34
C GLN A 75 9.09 -15.65 -7.83
N ARG A 76 9.23 -14.42 -7.30
CA ARG A 76 9.07 -14.15 -5.87
C ARG A 76 7.63 -14.42 -5.41
N VAL A 77 6.62 -14.11 -6.21
CA VAL A 77 5.21 -14.35 -5.88
C VAL A 77 4.89 -15.85 -5.85
N LYS A 78 5.38 -16.62 -6.83
CA LYS A 78 5.10 -18.05 -6.97
C LYS A 78 5.86 -18.86 -5.91
N ILE A 79 5.11 -19.49 -5.01
CA ILE A 79 5.60 -20.34 -3.92
C ILE A 79 5.78 -21.78 -4.41
#